data_AF-A0AB34HYG1-F1
#
_entry.id   AF-A0AB34HYG1-F1
#
_cell.length_a   1.000
_cell.length_b   1.000
_cell.length_c   1.000
_cell.angle_alpha   90.00
_cell.angle_beta   90.00
_cell.angle_gamma   90.00
#
_symmetry.space_group_name_H-M   'P 1'
#
loop_
_entity.id
_entity.type
_entity.pdbx_description
1 polymer ?
#
loop_
_entity_poly.entity_id
_entity_poly.type
_entity_poly.pdbx_seq_one_letter_code
_entity_poly.pdbx_strand_id
1 'polypeptide(L)'
;MPGPRLLAALCGALLCASGLFAFSGESIAPPSRTRPSSPRRSEVRRRALPLLPLFTNLVKEPAPSGGATSPAAPGREAGMLSASPAVSAPEGFWPDTSCWQLGLLVQLVMGVPHSLHSDFCDSSQCLHGGTCLLDQDRKPPFHCLCPEGFTGLICNETERGPCFPNPCHSDAECHVIDDFHRGDVFTQYICKCPHGYTGIHCEIVCISPLGMETGAIADSQISASSMHLGFMGLQRWAPDLARLHLTGIVNAWTSSNYDRNPWIQVNLMRKMRVTGVVTQGASRAGSAEYLKTFKVAYSTTGRKFQFIQGAGESGDKIFMGNVDNSGLKVNLFETPLEVQYVRLVPVICHRGCTLRFELLGCELNGLKNNTIPSKQITASSFYKTWGLSAFSWYPSFARLDNQGKFNAWTAQTNSASEWLQIDLGSQKRVTGIITQGARDFGHIQYVAAYKVAYGDDGVNWTEYRDQGAVESKIFPGNMDNNSHKKNMFEVPFLARFVRILPVAWHNRITLRVELLGC
;
A
#
# COMPACT_ATOMS: atom_id res chain seq x y z
N MET A 1 -27.94 -1.70 -50.56
CA MET A 1 -29.20 -2.37 -50.97
C MET A 1 -29.48 -3.52 -50.00
N PRO A 2 -30.74 -3.96 -49.83
CA PRO A 2 -31.15 -4.85 -48.73
C PRO A 2 -31.03 -6.35 -49.08
N GLY A 3 -31.06 -7.20 -48.06
CA GLY A 3 -31.54 -8.58 -48.17
C GLY A 3 -32.99 -8.70 -47.67
N PRO A 4 -33.53 -9.90 -47.35
CA PRO A 4 -32.98 -11.25 -47.54
C PRO A 4 -33.91 -12.14 -48.41
N ARG A 5 -33.60 -13.45 -48.57
CA ARG A 5 -34.55 -14.60 -48.37
C ARG A 5 -34.03 -15.98 -48.85
N LEU A 6 -34.27 -16.98 -48.00
CA LEU A 6 -34.68 -18.40 -48.23
C LEU A 6 -33.85 -19.43 -49.03
N LEU A 7 -33.95 -20.67 -48.51
CA LEU A 7 -33.98 -22.00 -49.15
C LEU A 7 -32.71 -22.64 -49.75
N ALA A 8 -32.35 -23.79 -49.17
CA ALA A 8 -31.78 -24.97 -49.82
C ALA A 8 -32.42 -26.22 -49.16
N ALA A 9 -32.57 -27.34 -49.88
CA ALA A 9 -33.36 -28.48 -49.41
C ALA A 9 -32.78 -29.87 -49.73
N LEU A 10 -33.01 -30.80 -48.80
CA LEU A 10 -33.18 -32.27 -48.91
C LEU A 10 -32.66 -33.02 -50.15
N CYS A 11 -31.71 -33.94 -49.92
CA CYS A 11 -31.71 -35.34 -50.40
C CYS A 11 -30.64 -36.13 -49.61
N GLY A 12 -30.73 -37.43 -49.29
CA GLY A 12 -31.77 -38.46 -49.40
C GLY A 12 -31.37 -39.68 -48.52
N ALA A 13 -32.23 -40.70 -48.35
CA ALA A 13 -32.01 -41.76 -47.35
C ALA A 13 -32.13 -43.21 -47.87
N LEU A 14 -31.24 -44.09 -47.38
CA LEU A 14 -31.22 -45.57 -47.48
C LEU A 14 -30.28 -46.13 -46.38
N LEU A 15 -30.32 -47.40 -45.93
CA LEU A 15 -31.43 -48.32 -45.58
C LEU A 15 -30.82 -49.59 -44.94
N CYS A 16 -31.49 -50.19 -43.94
CA CYS A 16 -31.14 -51.48 -43.29
C CYS A 16 -29.76 -51.52 -42.56
N ALA A 17 -29.42 -52.51 -41.71
CA ALA A 17 -30.11 -53.76 -41.30
C ALA A 17 -29.96 -54.04 -39.78
N SER A 18 -30.56 -55.12 -39.28
CA SER A 18 -30.68 -55.46 -37.85
C SER A 18 -30.02 -56.80 -37.45
N GLY A 19 -29.43 -56.86 -36.25
CA GLY A 19 -29.13 -58.09 -35.49
C GLY A 19 -28.56 -57.69 -34.11
N LEU A 20 -29.08 -58.10 -32.94
CA LEU A 20 -29.32 -59.45 -32.39
C LEU A 20 -28.05 -60.30 -32.29
N PHE A 21 -27.49 -60.41 -31.07
CA PHE A 21 -27.35 -61.69 -30.34
C PHE A 21 -27.14 -61.43 -28.83
N ALA A 22 -27.27 -62.47 -27.99
CA ALA A 22 -27.20 -62.42 -26.52
C ALA A 22 -26.27 -63.54 -25.96
N PHE A 23 -26.47 -63.95 -24.69
CA PHE A 23 -25.68 -64.88 -23.83
C PHE A 23 -24.61 -64.16 -22.98
N SER A 24 -24.75 -64.06 -21.64
CA SER A 24 -24.62 -65.06 -20.53
C SER A 24 -23.17 -65.27 -20.06
N GLY A 25 -22.86 -65.39 -18.77
CA GLY A 25 -23.73 -65.47 -17.58
C GLY A 25 -22.97 -65.39 -16.25
N GLU A 26 -23.50 -66.09 -15.25
CA GLU A 26 -23.11 -66.30 -13.82
C GLU A 26 -21.59 -66.24 -13.44
N SER A 27 -21.18 -66.04 -12.17
CA SER A 27 -21.73 -66.70 -10.97
C SER A 27 -21.26 -66.18 -9.58
N ILE A 28 -21.86 -66.74 -8.52
CA ILE A 28 -21.42 -66.88 -7.11
C ILE A 28 -21.39 -65.65 -6.16
N ALA A 29 -21.95 -65.86 -4.96
CA ALA A 29 -21.88 -65.03 -3.73
C ALA A 29 -22.39 -65.86 -2.51
N PRO A 30 -22.40 -65.34 -1.26
CA PRO A 30 -21.63 -64.25 -0.65
C PRO A 30 -20.53 -64.88 0.25
N PRO A 31 -20.59 -65.06 1.61
CA PRO A 31 -21.32 -64.46 2.75
C PRO A 31 -20.33 -63.67 3.68
N SER A 32 -20.52 -63.31 4.97
CA SER A 32 -21.60 -63.46 5.96
C SER A 32 -21.52 -62.35 7.06
N ARG A 33 -22.67 -61.76 7.47
CA ARG A 33 -23.08 -61.30 8.85
C ARG A 33 -22.14 -60.36 9.67
N THR A 34 -22.57 -59.40 10.50
CA THR A 34 -23.88 -58.81 10.96
C THR A 34 -23.56 -57.40 11.55
N ARG A 35 -24.33 -56.32 11.30
CA ARG A 35 -25.57 -55.83 11.99
C ARG A 35 -25.50 -55.79 13.54
N PRO A 36 -26.22 -54.86 14.22
CA PRO A 36 -27.21 -53.87 13.75
C PRO A 36 -26.56 -52.47 13.50
N SER A 37 -27.06 -51.24 13.71
CA SER A 37 -28.25 -50.63 14.35
C SER A 37 -28.66 -49.28 13.70
N SER A 38 -29.77 -48.68 14.16
CA SER A 38 -30.32 -47.32 13.84
C SER A 38 -31.27 -46.90 15.02
N PRO A 39 -32.01 -45.75 15.13
CA PRO A 39 -32.73 -45.06 14.04
C PRO A 39 -33.02 -43.52 14.11
N ARG A 40 -33.45 -42.99 12.95
CA ARG A 40 -34.55 -42.01 12.69
C ARG A 40 -34.58 -40.57 13.27
N ARG A 41 -34.40 -39.65 12.32
CA ARG A 41 -35.13 -38.38 12.11
C ARG A 41 -36.66 -38.56 12.06
N SER A 42 -37.43 -37.53 12.42
CA SER A 42 -38.82 -37.31 11.96
C SER A 42 -39.08 -35.82 11.69
N GLU A 43 -39.83 -35.52 10.63
CA GLU A 43 -40.43 -34.21 10.35
C GLU A 43 -41.88 -34.19 10.87
N VAL A 44 -42.54 -33.01 10.96
CA VAL A 44 -43.88 -32.81 10.37
C VAL A 44 -44.40 -31.35 10.44
N ARG A 45 -45.06 -30.95 9.34
CA ARG A 45 -46.04 -29.84 9.13
C ARG A 45 -45.62 -28.36 9.17
N ARG A 46 -45.99 -27.69 8.08
CA ARG A 46 -46.20 -26.25 7.93
C ARG A 46 -47.54 -25.81 8.54
N ARG A 47 -47.65 -24.53 8.90
CA ARG A 47 -48.87 -23.70 8.84
C ARG A 47 -48.47 -22.29 8.35
N ALA A 48 -49.42 -21.51 7.84
CA ALA A 48 -49.16 -20.19 7.25
C ALA A 48 -50.30 -19.20 7.51
N LEU A 49 -49.94 -17.91 7.61
CA LEU A 49 -50.82 -16.72 7.52
C LEU A 49 -51.85 -16.56 8.66
N PRO A 50 -52.40 -15.35 8.96
CA PRO A 50 -52.80 -14.26 8.04
C PRO A 50 -52.05 -12.92 8.18
N LEU A 51 -52.59 -11.89 7.51
CA LEU A 51 -52.08 -10.52 7.32
C LEU A 51 -52.97 -9.46 8.03
N LEU A 52 -52.56 -8.19 7.93
CA LEU A 52 -53.33 -6.93 8.12
C LEU A 52 -53.62 -6.47 9.57
N PRO A 53 -53.89 -5.16 9.82
CA PRO A 53 -53.68 -3.97 8.98
C PRO A 53 -52.93 -2.79 9.64
N LEU A 54 -52.51 -1.85 8.77
CA LEU A 54 -52.44 -0.39 8.94
C LEU A 54 -52.45 0.25 10.34
N PHE A 55 -51.46 1.13 10.57
CA PHE A 55 -51.75 2.49 11.07
C PHE A 55 -50.94 3.52 10.29
N THR A 56 -51.62 4.46 9.65
CA THR A 56 -51.02 5.65 9.05
C THR A 56 -50.93 6.77 10.08
N ASN A 57 -49.87 7.57 10.03
CA ASN A 57 -49.93 8.96 10.45
C ASN A 57 -48.97 9.81 9.60
N LEU A 58 -49.47 10.97 9.18
CA LEU A 58 -48.76 11.97 8.38
C LEU A 58 -48.25 13.09 9.31
N VAL A 59 -47.46 14.02 8.74
CA VAL A 59 -47.06 15.31 9.35
C VAL A 59 -46.00 15.11 10.46
N LYS A 60 -44.89 15.88 10.55
CA LYS A 60 -44.60 17.23 10.04
C LYS A 60 -43.13 17.40 9.63
N GLU A 61 -42.86 18.13 8.54
CA GLU A 61 -41.58 18.81 8.35
C GLU A 61 -41.55 20.13 9.14
N PRO A 62 -40.40 20.53 9.69
CA PRO A 62 -40.07 21.94 9.90
C PRO A 62 -38.98 22.39 8.92
N ALA A 63 -39.27 23.42 8.12
CA ALA A 63 -38.29 24.04 7.23
C ALA A 63 -37.18 24.77 8.03
N PRO A 64 -35.97 24.96 7.44
CA PRO A 64 -34.93 25.79 8.05
C PRO A 64 -35.40 27.25 8.09
N SER A 65 -35.45 27.85 9.28
CA SER A 65 -35.73 29.28 9.45
C SER A 65 -34.49 30.10 9.08
N GLY A 66 -34.63 30.99 8.10
CA GLY A 66 -33.57 31.93 7.74
C GLY A 66 -33.39 33.00 8.81
N GLY A 67 -32.14 33.31 9.15
CA GLY A 67 -31.76 34.42 10.01
C GLY A 67 -30.52 35.11 9.43
N ALA A 68 -30.73 36.21 8.72
CA ALA A 68 -29.65 36.94 8.05
C ALA A 68 -29.12 38.08 8.93
N THR A 69 -27.79 38.19 9.02
CA THR A 69 -27.10 39.46 9.34
C THR A 69 -25.66 39.41 8.84
N SER A 70 -25.35 40.20 7.81
CA SER A 70 -24.02 40.81 7.68
C SER A 70 -23.98 42.06 8.57
N PRO A 71 -22.78 42.52 8.93
CA PRO A 71 -22.48 43.94 8.75
C PRO A 71 -21.32 44.16 7.76
N ALA A 72 -21.18 45.40 7.28
CA ALA A 72 -20.26 45.76 6.21
C ALA A 72 -18.84 46.11 6.71
N ALA A 73 -17.91 46.26 5.75
CA ALA A 73 -16.59 46.85 5.96
C ALA A 73 -16.65 48.38 6.18
N PRO A 74 -15.56 48.95 6.72
CA PRO A 74 -14.79 49.94 5.96
C PRO A 74 -13.28 49.56 5.89
N GLY A 75 -12.43 50.13 5.02
CA GLY A 75 -12.70 51.01 3.87
C GLY A 75 -11.64 52.09 3.63
N ARG A 76 -10.90 52.01 2.50
CA ARG A 76 -10.04 53.07 1.88
C ARG A 76 -8.75 53.45 2.65
N GLU A 77 -7.69 54.05 2.10
CA GLU A 77 -7.18 54.37 0.73
C GLU A 77 -5.65 54.66 0.82
N ALA A 78 -4.79 54.90 -0.19
CA ALA A 78 -4.84 55.04 -1.67
C ALA A 78 -3.45 54.70 -2.30
N GLY A 79 -3.30 54.85 -3.63
CA GLY A 79 -2.00 54.82 -4.37
C GLY A 79 -1.88 53.63 -5.35
N MET A 80 -2.02 53.73 -6.68
CA MET A 80 -1.36 54.56 -7.72
C MET A 80 0.14 54.24 -7.93
N LEU A 81 0.68 54.09 -9.16
CA LEU A 81 0.11 54.20 -10.52
C LEU A 81 1.00 53.52 -11.61
N SER A 82 0.59 53.64 -12.89
CA SER A 82 1.29 53.35 -14.17
C SER A 82 1.08 51.97 -14.82
N ALA A 83 1.07 51.93 -16.16
CA ALA A 83 0.60 50.80 -16.97
C ALA A 83 1.05 50.85 -18.45
N SER A 84 1.22 49.65 -19.06
CA SER A 84 1.05 49.36 -20.51
C SER A 84 2.01 50.06 -21.51
N PRO A 85 1.98 49.76 -22.83
CA PRO A 85 1.27 48.70 -23.57
C PRO A 85 2.22 47.74 -24.35
N ALA A 86 1.68 46.92 -25.26
CA ALA A 86 2.42 46.08 -26.21
C ALA A 86 2.14 46.49 -27.68
N VAL A 87 3.09 46.26 -28.60
CA VAL A 87 2.98 46.49 -30.06
C VAL A 87 3.70 45.36 -30.84
N SER A 88 3.38 45.20 -32.12
CA SER A 88 3.66 44.06 -33.01
C SER A 88 4.88 44.21 -33.96
N ALA A 89 5.12 43.15 -34.75
CA ALA A 89 6.14 42.94 -35.79
C ALA A 89 6.25 44.02 -36.90
N PRO A 90 7.29 43.93 -37.77
CA PRO A 90 7.06 43.34 -39.10
C PRO A 90 8.22 42.46 -39.67
N GLU A 91 8.03 41.96 -40.89
CA GLU A 91 8.96 41.17 -41.72
C GLU A 91 9.86 42.04 -42.63
N GLY A 92 10.90 41.48 -43.28
CA GLY A 92 11.47 42.10 -44.50
C GLY A 92 12.86 41.67 -44.97
N PHE A 93 12.92 41.09 -46.18
CA PHE A 93 13.95 41.21 -47.24
C PHE A 93 15.47 41.06 -46.93
N TRP A 94 16.07 40.08 -47.61
CA TRP A 94 17.42 40.16 -48.21
C TRP A 94 17.32 39.78 -49.70
N PRO A 95 18.07 40.44 -50.62
CA PRO A 95 17.99 40.16 -52.06
C PRO A 95 18.99 39.11 -52.56
N ASP A 96 18.64 38.45 -53.66
CA ASP A 96 19.44 37.47 -54.39
C ASP A 96 20.30 38.11 -55.52
N THR A 97 21.11 37.28 -56.19
CA THR A 97 21.81 37.47 -57.50
C THR A 97 23.18 38.20 -57.53
N SER A 98 24.12 37.92 -58.47
CA SER A 98 24.44 36.69 -59.26
C SER A 98 25.75 36.80 -60.08
N CYS A 99 26.54 35.70 -60.07
CA CYS A 99 27.35 35.15 -61.19
C CYS A 99 28.72 35.75 -61.63
N TRP A 100 29.49 34.87 -62.33
CA TRP A 100 30.71 35.06 -63.16
C TRP A 100 32.07 35.35 -62.46
N GLN A 101 33.25 34.84 -62.88
CA GLN A 101 33.59 33.66 -63.72
C GLN A 101 35.12 33.31 -63.65
N LEU A 102 35.48 32.01 -63.62
CA LEU A 102 36.76 31.33 -64.00
C LEU A 102 38.16 31.85 -63.58
N GLY A 103 39.04 30.90 -63.19
CA GLY A 103 40.52 31.07 -63.25
C GLY A 103 41.33 30.08 -62.40
N LEU A 104 42.08 29.16 -63.02
CA LEU A 104 43.04 28.27 -62.33
C LEU A 104 44.44 28.89 -62.28
N LEU A 105 45.19 28.63 -61.20
CA LEU A 105 46.49 27.95 -61.32
C LEU A 105 46.93 27.28 -60.01
N VAL A 106 47.85 26.31 -60.12
CA VAL A 106 48.27 25.39 -59.05
C VAL A 106 49.75 25.59 -58.74
N GLN A 107 50.10 25.52 -57.45
CA GLN A 107 51.40 24.98 -57.02
C GLN A 107 51.26 24.25 -55.67
N LEU A 108 51.83 23.05 -55.59
CA LEU A 108 51.99 22.30 -54.34
C LEU A 108 53.34 22.67 -53.69
N VAL A 109 53.49 22.40 -52.39
CA VAL A 109 54.47 21.40 -51.84
C VAL A 109 54.56 21.51 -50.31
N MET A 110 54.21 20.40 -49.63
CA MET A 110 54.68 19.90 -48.31
C MET A 110 54.84 20.84 -47.09
N GLY A 111 54.32 20.42 -45.92
CA GLY A 111 54.98 20.68 -44.64
C GLY A 111 54.11 20.81 -43.38
N VAL A 112 54.28 19.87 -42.43
CA VAL A 112 53.97 19.96 -40.98
C VAL A 112 52.54 20.34 -40.56
N PRO A 113 51.73 19.39 -40.06
CA PRO A 113 50.54 19.72 -39.26
C PRO A 113 50.97 20.24 -37.88
N HIS A 114 50.92 21.55 -37.66
CA HIS A 114 51.09 22.10 -36.32
C HIS A 114 49.85 21.76 -35.48
N SER A 115 50.03 20.87 -34.52
CA SER A 115 49.02 20.55 -33.51
C SER A 115 48.77 21.80 -32.65
N LEU A 116 47.60 22.41 -32.81
CA LEU A 116 47.10 23.42 -31.88
C LEU A 116 46.64 22.74 -30.58
N HIS A 117 47.62 22.22 -29.82
CA HIS A 117 47.44 21.96 -28.40
C HIS A 117 47.36 23.32 -27.72
N SER A 118 46.14 23.78 -27.46
CA SER A 118 45.90 24.89 -26.53
C SER A 118 46.15 24.34 -25.13
N ASP A 119 47.21 24.80 -24.47
CA ASP A 119 47.56 24.33 -23.13
C ASP A 119 46.48 24.76 -22.12
N PHE A 120 45.61 23.83 -21.75
CA PHE A 120 44.35 24.11 -21.04
C PHE A 120 44.52 24.78 -19.66
N CYS A 121 45.71 24.66 -19.06
CA CYS A 121 46.06 25.27 -17.78
C CYS A 121 46.88 26.58 -17.88
N ASP A 122 47.31 27.00 -19.07
CA ASP A 122 48.23 28.15 -19.25
C ASP A 122 47.54 29.51 -18.96
N SER A 123 46.23 29.58 -19.21
CA SER A 123 45.33 30.49 -18.50
C SER A 123 44.63 29.73 -17.37
N SER A 124 44.86 30.11 -16.11
CA SER A 124 44.34 29.37 -14.94
C SER A 124 42.81 29.42 -14.84
N GLN A 125 42.12 28.42 -15.40
CA GLN A 125 40.65 28.33 -15.40
C GLN A 125 40.07 27.97 -14.02
N CYS A 126 40.89 27.46 -13.11
CA CYS A 126 40.51 27.15 -11.74
C CYS A 126 40.37 28.44 -10.91
N LEU A 127 39.17 28.69 -10.39
CA LEU A 127 38.88 29.85 -9.56
C LEU A 127 39.35 29.63 -8.10
N HIS A 128 39.30 30.71 -7.31
CA HIS A 128 39.57 30.72 -5.87
C HIS A 128 40.93 30.13 -5.43
N GLY A 129 41.91 30.05 -6.35
CA GLY A 129 43.24 29.50 -6.06
C GLY A 129 43.38 27.99 -6.25
N GLY A 130 42.44 27.33 -6.93
CA GLY A 130 42.57 25.91 -7.28
C GLY A 130 43.74 25.61 -8.23
N THR A 131 44.37 24.45 -8.06
CA THR A 131 45.50 24.01 -8.88
C THR A 131 45.02 23.28 -10.13
N CYS A 132 45.42 23.74 -11.32
CA CYS A 132 45.08 23.09 -12.59
C CYS A 132 46.05 21.93 -12.88
N LEU A 133 45.51 20.75 -13.21
CA LEU A 133 46.26 19.57 -13.61
C LEU A 133 45.71 19.00 -14.92
N LEU A 134 46.60 18.63 -15.84
CA LEU A 134 46.24 17.99 -17.10
C LEU A 134 46.00 16.48 -16.89
N ASP A 135 44.94 15.95 -17.49
CA ASP A 135 44.55 14.53 -17.47
C ASP A 135 44.15 14.12 -18.90
N GLN A 136 45.01 13.36 -19.58
CA GLN A 136 44.86 13.04 -21.00
C GLN A 136 43.72 12.05 -21.30
N ASP A 137 43.24 11.31 -20.30
CA ASP A 137 42.16 10.32 -20.45
C ASP A 137 40.75 10.92 -20.27
N ARG A 138 40.65 12.20 -19.91
CA ARG A 138 39.36 12.90 -19.71
C ARG A 138 39.00 13.88 -20.84
N LYS A 139 37.72 14.23 -20.90
CA LYS A 139 37.18 15.32 -21.73
C LYS A 139 36.30 16.22 -20.86
N PRO A 140 36.69 17.49 -20.61
CA PRO A 140 37.93 18.14 -21.05
C PRO A 140 39.20 17.51 -20.43
N PRO A 141 40.40 17.72 -21.02
CA PRO A 141 41.64 17.06 -20.61
C PRO A 141 42.35 17.77 -19.43
N PHE A 142 41.58 18.38 -18.53
CA PHE A 142 42.08 19.04 -17.34
C PHE A 142 41.12 18.85 -16.17
N HIS A 143 41.65 18.94 -14.95
CA HIS A 143 40.87 19.01 -13.73
C HIS A 143 41.49 20.01 -12.75
N CYS A 144 40.66 20.63 -11.91
CA CYS A 144 41.08 21.53 -10.85
C CYS A 144 41.08 20.78 -9.50
N LEU A 145 42.18 20.89 -8.75
CA LEU A 145 42.20 20.57 -7.32
C LEU A 145 41.80 21.82 -6.55
N CYS A 146 40.65 21.79 -5.89
CA CYS A 146 40.09 22.93 -5.18
C CYS A 146 40.60 23.01 -3.72
N PRO A 147 40.79 24.21 -3.15
CA PRO A 147 41.05 24.37 -1.72
C PRO A 147 39.79 24.06 -0.90
N GLU A 148 39.97 23.81 0.40
CA GLU A 148 38.88 23.48 1.33
C GLU A 148 37.73 24.50 1.26
N GLY A 149 36.49 23.99 1.22
CA GLY A 149 35.30 24.83 1.05
C GLY A 149 34.94 25.16 -0.40
N PHE A 150 35.69 24.67 -1.41
CA PHE A 150 35.39 24.88 -2.84
C PHE A 150 35.32 23.56 -3.63
N THR A 151 34.44 23.52 -4.63
CA THR A 151 34.11 22.34 -5.42
C THR A 151 33.63 22.71 -6.84
N GLY A 152 33.25 21.71 -7.63
CA GLY A 152 32.92 21.84 -9.05
C GLY A 152 34.14 21.89 -9.97
N LEU A 153 33.94 21.67 -11.27
CA LEU A 153 35.01 21.43 -12.27
C LEU A 153 36.09 22.52 -12.36
N ILE A 154 35.76 23.75 -11.94
CA ILE A 154 36.64 24.93 -11.94
C ILE A 154 36.69 25.65 -10.58
N CYS A 155 36.34 24.97 -9.49
CA CYS A 155 36.33 25.52 -8.12
C CYS A 155 35.43 26.77 -7.94
N ASN A 156 34.38 26.89 -8.76
CA ASN A 156 33.42 28.01 -8.72
C ASN A 156 32.32 27.82 -7.66
N GLU A 157 32.08 26.57 -7.24
CA GLU A 157 31.02 26.24 -6.28
C GLU A 157 31.61 26.20 -4.87
N THR A 158 30.89 26.74 -3.89
CA THR A 158 31.25 26.58 -2.47
C THR A 158 30.75 25.21 -1.99
N GLU A 159 31.60 24.42 -1.34
CA GLU A 159 31.20 23.19 -0.66
C GLU A 159 30.37 23.55 0.58
N ARG A 160 29.05 23.31 0.52
CA ARG A 160 28.11 23.65 1.61
C ARG A 160 27.86 22.48 2.58
N GLY A 161 28.79 21.53 2.61
CA GLY A 161 28.69 20.31 3.41
C GLY A 161 27.54 19.39 2.98
N PRO A 162 27.35 18.26 3.69
CA PRO A 162 26.41 17.20 3.28
C PRO A 162 24.92 17.56 3.47
N CYS A 163 24.61 18.66 4.15
CA CYS A 163 23.23 19.11 4.42
C CYS A 163 22.72 20.20 3.45
N PHE A 164 23.44 20.55 2.38
CA PHE A 164 22.98 21.54 1.39
C PHE A 164 23.12 21.03 -0.07
N PRO A 165 22.02 20.98 -0.86
CA PRO A 165 20.63 21.19 -0.45
C PRO A 165 20.19 20.15 0.59
N ASN A 166 19.20 20.47 1.43
CA ASN A 166 18.75 19.57 2.50
C ASN A 166 18.36 18.19 1.92
N PRO A 167 19.08 17.11 2.25
CA PRO A 167 18.80 15.77 1.72
C PRO A 167 17.59 15.13 2.42
N CYS A 168 17.09 15.71 3.50
CA CYS A 168 15.99 15.17 4.29
C CYS A 168 14.63 15.65 3.73
N HIS A 169 13.78 14.69 3.39
CA HIS A 169 12.41 14.95 2.91
C HIS A 169 11.45 15.31 4.06
N SER A 170 10.26 15.80 3.68
CA SER A 170 9.14 16.04 4.60
C SER A 170 9.46 17.06 5.70
N ASP A 171 10.16 18.14 5.34
CA ASP A 171 10.59 19.24 6.23
C ASP A 171 11.45 18.78 7.44
N ALA A 172 12.15 17.65 7.30
CA ALA A 172 13.03 17.09 8.32
C ALA A 172 14.36 17.86 8.47
N GLU A 173 14.89 17.88 9.69
CA GLU A 173 16.10 18.64 10.06
C GLU A 173 17.36 17.81 9.82
N CYS A 174 18.30 18.33 9.01
CA CYS A 174 19.58 17.69 8.72
C CYS A 174 20.65 18.12 9.73
N HIS A 175 21.32 17.16 10.37
CA HIS A 175 22.47 17.38 11.25
C HIS A 175 23.70 16.70 10.66
N VAL A 176 24.80 17.44 10.54
CA VAL A 176 26.12 16.88 10.19
C VAL A 176 26.63 16.03 11.36
N ILE A 177 27.36 14.94 11.06
CA ILE A 177 28.08 14.14 12.05
C ILE A 177 29.53 13.98 11.59
N ASP A 178 30.47 14.44 12.41
CA ASP A 178 31.91 14.44 12.09
C ASP A 178 32.62 13.10 12.43
N ASP A 179 31.94 12.20 13.16
CA ASP A 179 32.50 10.89 13.56
C ASP A 179 32.61 9.92 12.37
N PHE A 180 33.83 9.77 11.87
CA PHE A 180 34.25 8.53 11.19
C PHE A 180 34.11 7.32 12.12
N HIS A 181 34.05 6.12 11.53
CA HIS A 181 34.06 4.81 12.20
C HIS A 181 32.73 4.32 12.83
N ARG A 182 31.73 4.14 11.96
CA ARG A 182 31.05 2.83 11.94
C ARG A 182 31.20 2.20 10.55
N GLY A 183 31.20 0.86 10.51
CA GLY A 183 31.52 0.11 9.29
C GLY A 183 30.55 0.33 8.14
N ASP A 184 31.05 0.04 6.94
CA ASP A 184 30.32 -0.29 5.71
C ASP A 184 29.40 0.78 5.08
N VAL A 185 29.05 1.88 5.75
CA VAL A 185 28.26 2.99 5.16
C VAL A 185 28.77 4.37 5.59
N PHE A 186 29.30 5.16 4.64
CA PHE A 186 29.67 6.57 4.87
C PHE A 186 28.42 7.46 4.86
N THR A 187 27.96 7.90 6.03
CA THR A 187 26.90 8.93 6.17
C THR A 187 27.39 10.07 7.06
N GLN A 188 27.83 11.17 6.43
CA GLN A 188 28.32 12.38 7.10
C GLN A 188 27.19 13.24 7.73
N TYR A 189 25.96 12.75 7.72
CA TYR A 189 24.77 13.45 8.20
C TYR A 189 23.69 12.49 8.66
N ILE A 190 22.79 12.98 9.49
CA ILE A 190 21.57 12.30 9.93
C ILE A 190 20.35 13.21 9.79
N CYS A 191 19.25 12.66 9.28
CA CYS A 191 17.96 13.34 9.21
C CYS A 191 17.14 13.06 10.48
N LYS A 192 16.77 14.10 11.23
CA LYS A 192 15.77 14.00 12.30
C LYS A 192 14.37 14.08 11.71
N CYS A 193 13.71 12.93 11.61
CA CYS A 193 12.38 12.86 11.01
C CYS A 193 11.28 13.42 11.95
N PRO A 194 10.31 14.17 11.42
CA PRO A 194 9.13 14.57 12.18
C PRO A 194 8.26 13.36 12.54
N HIS A 195 7.42 13.51 13.58
CA HIS A 195 6.62 12.40 14.10
C HIS A 195 5.77 11.73 13.02
N GLY A 196 5.92 10.40 12.90
CA GLY A 196 5.23 9.59 11.90
C GLY A 196 6.01 9.35 10.61
N TYR A 197 7.17 9.98 10.42
CA TYR A 197 8.10 9.72 9.33
C TYR A 197 9.31 8.91 9.80
N THR A 198 9.91 8.15 8.89
CA THR A 198 11.10 7.33 9.13
C THR A 198 11.85 7.10 7.80
N GLY A 199 13.00 6.44 7.84
CA GLY A 199 13.91 6.31 6.69
C GLY A 199 15.27 6.96 6.97
N ILE A 200 16.18 6.92 6.00
CA ILE A 200 17.49 7.61 6.11
C ILE A 200 17.32 9.11 5.79
N HIS A 201 16.34 9.43 4.93
CA HIS A 201 16.02 10.76 4.45
C HIS A 201 14.56 11.15 4.80
N CYS A 202 13.95 10.48 5.78
CA CYS A 202 12.57 10.69 6.22
C CYS A 202 11.51 10.51 5.11
N GLU A 203 11.83 9.64 4.15
CA GLU A 203 11.05 9.31 2.96
C GLU A 203 9.87 8.35 3.23
N ILE A 204 9.87 7.64 4.36
CA ILE A 204 8.90 6.59 4.67
C ILE A 204 7.83 7.12 5.65
N VAL A 205 6.62 7.34 5.15
CA VAL A 205 5.43 7.58 5.99
C VAL A 205 5.06 6.31 6.75
N CYS A 206 5.07 6.37 8.09
CA CYS A 206 4.82 5.25 9.01
C CYS A 206 3.62 5.51 9.94
N ILE A 207 2.59 6.22 9.45
CA ILE A 207 1.31 6.47 10.16
C ILE A 207 0.12 5.80 9.45
N SER A 208 0.34 4.66 8.81
CA SER A 208 -0.78 3.86 8.26
C SER A 208 -1.62 3.26 9.39
N PRO A 209 -2.95 3.13 9.23
CA PRO A 209 -3.73 2.25 10.10
C PRO A 209 -3.22 0.81 9.97
N LEU A 210 -3.11 0.10 11.10
CA LEU A 210 -2.67 -1.30 11.15
C LEU A 210 -3.83 -2.29 10.96
N GLY A 211 -5.08 -1.84 11.11
CA GLY A 211 -6.27 -2.55 10.61
C GLY A 211 -7.25 -3.02 11.67
N MET A 212 -7.39 -2.27 12.76
CA MET A 212 -8.54 -2.41 13.67
C MET A 212 -9.85 -2.06 12.97
N GLU A 213 -9.89 -0.99 12.16
CA GLU A 213 -11.08 -0.59 11.41
C GLU A 213 -11.33 -1.50 10.20
N THR A 214 -10.28 -1.79 9.41
CA THR A 214 -10.39 -2.56 8.15
C THR A 214 -10.58 -4.06 8.34
N GLY A 215 -10.48 -4.58 9.56
CA GLY A 215 -10.55 -6.01 9.86
C GLY A 215 -9.27 -6.81 9.55
N ALA A 216 -8.20 -6.18 9.08
CA ALA A 216 -6.92 -6.85 8.84
C ALA A 216 -6.25 -7.35 10.14
N ILE A 217 -6.61 -6.78 11.29
CA ILE A 217 -6.41 -7.37 12.62
C ILE A 217 -7.68 -8.15 12.98
N ALA A 218 -7.58 -9.47 13.05
CA ALA A 218 -8.70 -10.37 13.35
C ALA A 218 -9.11 -10.33 14.83
N ASP A 219 -10.36 -10.68 15.14
CA ASP A 219 -10.90 -10.63 16.52
C ASP A 219 -10.09 -11.47 17.52
N SER A 220 -9.54 -12.61 17.07
CA SER A 220 -8.68 -13.49 17.86
C SER A 220 -7.32 -12.87 18.25
N GLN A 221 -6.94 -11.74 17.65
CA GLN A 221 -5.74 -10.98 18.00
C GLN A 221 -5.99 -9.96 19.11
N ILE A 222 -7.25 -9.68 19.47
CA ILE A 222 -7.64 -8.65 20.43
C ILE A 222 -8.10 -9.31 21.74
N SER A 223 -7.56 -8.86 22.88
CA SER A 223 -7.90 -9.39 24.20
C SER A 223 -7.97 -8.27 25.24
N ALA A 224 -8.68 -8.50 26.35
CA ALA A 224 -8.82 -7.51 27.42
C ALA A 224 -8.82 -8.18 28.80
N SER A 225 -8.59 -7.38 29.84
CA SER A 225 -8.70 -7.79 31.25
C SER A 225 -10.11 -8.24 31.63
N SER A 226 -11.12 -7.52 31.11
CA SER A 226 -12.52 -7.70 31.42
C SER A 226 -13.41 -7.11 30.31
N MET A 227 -14.70 -7.40 30.35
CA MET A 227 -15.72 -6.84 29.45
C MET A 227 -17.01 -6.56 30.24
N HIS A 228 -17.76 -5.55 29.81
CA HIS A 228 -19.07 -5.23 30.39
C HIS A 228 -20.17 -6.08 29.75
N LEU A 229 -21.08 -6.59 30.60
CA LEU A 229 -22.28 -7.35 30.20
C LEU A 229 -23.53 -6.60 30.66
N GLY A 230 -24.16 -5.88 29.73
CA GLY A 230 -25.40 -5.13 29.95
C GLY A 230 -26.65 -5.97 29.72
N PHE A 231 -27.80 -5.48 30.22
CA PHE A 231 -29.16 -6.01 30.03
C PHE A 231 -29.25 -7.55 30.08
N MET A 232 -29.16 -8.11 31.29
CA MET A 232 -29.24 -9.57 31.55
C MET A 232 -28.21 -10.42 30.77
N GLY A 233 -27.10 -9.81 30.33
CA GLY A 233 -26.03 -10.47 29.56
C GLY A 233 -26.18 -10.35 28.04
N LEU A 234 -27.28 -9.76 27.54
CA LEU A 234 -27.55 -9.63 26.10
C LEU A 234 -26.70 -8.55 25.41
N GLN A 235 -26.11 -7.61 26.16
CA GLN A 235 -25.23 -6.57 25.62
C GLN A 235 -23.76 -6.83 26.01
N ARG A 236 -23.02 -7.55 25.16
CA ARG A 236 -21.60 -7.92 25.36
C ARG A 236 -20.64 -6.88 24.77
N TRP A 237 -20.10 -5.98 25.60
CA TRP A 237 -19.13 -4.94 25.21
C TRP A 237 -17.69 -5.47 25.20
N ALA A 238 -17.43 -6.44 24.32
CA ALA A 238 -16.20 -7.22 24.26
C ALA A 238 -15.08 -6.57 23.41
N PRO A 239 -13.80 -7.02 23.55
CA PRO A 239 -12.65 -6.44 22.85
C PRO A 239 -12.69 -6.55 21.33
N ASP A 240 -13.41 -7.54 20.78
CA ASP A 240 -13.68 -7.70 19.34
C ASP A 240 -14.40 -6.49 18.73
N LEU A 241 -15.21 -5.78 19.52
CA LEU A 241 -15.93 -4.57 19.11
C LEU A 241 -15.13 -3.27 19.27
N ALA A 242 -13.85 -3.31 19.68
CA ALA A 242 -13.04 -2.11 19.95
C ALA A 242 -12.55 -1.35 18.70
N ARG A 243 -13.26 -1.47 17.57
CA ARG A 243 -12.83 -1.01 16.24
C ARG A 243 -13.32 0.42 15.95
N LEU A 244 -12.49 1.23 15.31
CA LEU A 244 -12.83 2.62 14.97
C LEU A 244 -14.09 2.69 14.08
N HIS A 245 -14.87 3.77 14.21
CA HIS A 245 -16.10 4.05 13.44
C HIS A 245 -17.24 3.00 13.51
N LEU A 246 -17.06 1.87 14.20
CA LEU A 246 -18.05 0.80 14.31
C LEU A 246 -19.42 1.32 14.79
N THR A 247 -20.49 0.90 14.11
CA THR A 247 -21.87 1.35 14.33
C THR A 247 -22.76 0.24 14.90
N GLY A 248 -23.57 0.54 15.91
CA GLY A 248 -24.53 -0.40 16.49
C GLY A 248 -25.03 0.03 17.86
N ILE A 249 -25.92 -0.76 18.47
CA ILE A 249 -26.38 -0.58 19.86
C ILE A 249 -25.27 -0.94 20.87
N VAL A 250 -24.40 -1.88 20.47
CA VAL A 250 -23.18 -2.28 21.16
C VAL A 250 -22.08 -2.26 20.11
N ASN A 251 -21.12 -1.35 20.24
CA ASN A 251 -20.19 -0.99 19.16
C ASN A 251 -18.78 -0.60 19.65
N ALA A 252 -18.43 -0.95 20.88
CA ALA A 252 -17.15 -0.65 21.49
C ALA A 252 -16.78 -1.73 22.52
N TRP A 253 -15.51 -1.75 22.94
CA TRP A 253 -15.15 -2.40 24.20
C TRP A 253 -15.52 -1.50 25.37
N THR A 254 -15.95 -2.09 26.48
CA THR A 254 -16.09 -1.41 27.78
C THR A 254 -15.64 -2.37 28.88
N SER A 255 -14.79 -1.91 29.80
CA SER A 255 -14.33 -2.76 30.91
C SER A 255 -15.45 -3.10 31.90
N SER A 256 -15.25 -4.15 32.70
CA SER A 256 -16.14 -4.43 33.84
C SER A 256 -16.08 -3.30 34.88
N ASN A 257 -17.21 -3.00 35.51
CA ASN A 257 -17.31 -2.00 36.59
C ASN A 257 -16.53 -2.41 37.85
N TYR A 258 -16.16 -3.69 37.97
CA TYR A 258 -15.41 -4.26 39.10
C TYR A 258 -13.90 -4.35 38.85
N ASP A 259 -13.45 -4.04 37.64
CA ASP A 259 -12.04 -4.09 37.24
C ASP A 259 -11.33 -2.78 37.61
N ARG A 260 -10.37 -2.85 38.54
CA ARG A 260 -9.60 -1.70 39.03
C ARG A 260 -8.40 -1.35 38.14
N ASN A 261 -7.98 -2.27 37.27
CA ASN A 261 -6.78 -2.12 36.45
C ASN A 261 -7.06 -2.59 35.01
N PRO A 262 -8.07 -1.99 34.34
CA PRO A 262 -8.51 -2.46 33.04
C PRO A 262 -7.43 -2.30 31.98
N TRP A 263 -7.40 -3.21 31.01
CA TRP A 263 -6.54 -3.10 29.84
C TRP A 263 -7.16 -3.79 28.63
N ILE A 264 -6.83 -3.29 27.44
CA ILE A 264 -7.08 -3.94 26.15
C ILE A 264 -5.77 -4.07 25.38
N GLN A 265 -5.59 -5.18 24.68
CA GLN A 265 -4.33 -5.62 24.10
C GLN A 265 -4.55 -6.15 22.68
N VAL A 266 -3.63 -5.80 21.79
CA VAL A 266 -3.56 -6.30 20.40
C VAL A 266 -2.27 -7.08 20.22
N ASN A 267 -2.37 -8.28 19.65
CA ASN A 267 -1.25 -9.07 19.16
C ASN A 267 -1.10 -8.87 17.65
N LEU A 268 -0.07 -8.15 17.22
CA LEU A 268 0.22 -7.86 15.81
C LEU A 268 0.81 -9.08 15.05
N MET A 269 0.94 -10.23 15.71
CA MET A 269 1.45 -11.52 15.19
C MET A 269 2.91 -11.53 14.71
N ARG A 270 3.52 -10.35 14.55
CA ARG A 270 4.93 -10.09 14.25
C ARG A 270 5.37 -8.80 14.93
N LYS A 271 6.68 -8.52 14.92
CA LYS A 271 7.17 -7.18 15.30
C LYS A 271 6.79 -6.17 14.22
N MET A 272 6.15 -5.07 14.64
CA MET A 272 5.75 -3.93 13.80
C MET A 272 6.34 -2.65 14.41
N ARG A 273 6.44 -1.58 13.62
CA ARG A 273 6.76 -0.24 14.12
C ARG A 273 5.46 0.51 14.38
N VAL A 274 5.13 0.76 15.64
CA VAL A 274 3.90 1.45 16.06
C VAL A 274 4.24 2.88 16.43
N THR A 275 3.60 3.85 15.79
CA THR A 275 3.91 5.29 15.85
C THR A 275 2.82 6.11 16.54
N GLY A 276 1.66 5.53 16.82
CA GLY A 276 0.60 6.18 17.55
C GLY A 276 -0.68 5.35 17.68
N VAL A 277 -1.71 5.98 18.22
CA VAL A 277 -3.05 5.41 18.37
C VAL A 277 -4.11 6.50 18.18
N VAL A 278 -5.21 6.14 17.51
CA VAL A 278 -6.43 6.95 17.41
C VAL A 278 -7.48 6.37 18.33
N THR A 279 -8.06 7.17 19.22
CA THR A 279 -9.10 6.73 20.17
C THR A 279 -10.43 7.43 19.92
N GLN A 280 -11.53 6.74 20.22
CA GLN A 280 -12.91 7.22 20.08
C GLN A 280 -13.77 6.62 21.21
N GLY A 281 -14.71 7.39 21.77
CA GLY A 281 -15.67 6.90 22.77
C GLY A 281 -16.83 6.11 22.16
N ALA A 282 -17.92 5.93 22.92
CA ALA A 282 -19.21 5.47 22.41
C ALA A 282 -20.38 5.99 23.26
N SER A 283 -21.61 5.58 22.93
CA SER A 283 -22.79 5.92 23.72
C SER A 283 -23.56 4.68 24.15
N ARG A 284 -23.89 4.58 25.44
CA ARG A 284 -24.68 3.50 26.03
C ARG A 284 -25.92 4.08 26.69
N ALA A 285 -27.10 3.65 26.26
CA ALA A 285 -28.40 4.15 26.74
C ALA A 285 -28.50 5.69 26.80
N GLY A 286 -28.05 6.38 25.74
CA GLY A 286 -28.03 7.84 25.66
C GLY A 286 -26.93 8.55 26.47
N SER A 287 -26.16 7.81 27.29
CA SER A 287 -25.00 8.36 28.00
C SER A 287 -23.75 8.30 27.13
N ALA A 288 -23.00 9.40 27.04
CA ALA A 288 -21.67 9.41 26.44
C ALA A 288 -20.65 8.79 27.41
N GLU A 289 -19.94 7.75 26.96
CA GLU A 289 -18.92 7.05 27.74
C GLU A 289 -17.62 6.98 26.93
N TYR A 290 -16.51 7.40 27.55
CA TYR A 290 -15.26 7.62 26.83
C TYR A 290 -14.04 7.63 27.74
N LEU A 291 -12.89 7.34 27.15
CA LEU A 291 -11.57 7.32 27.79
C LEU A 291 -11.01 8.74 27.91
N LYS A 292 -10.78 9.25 29.13
CA LYS A 292 -10.21 10.59 29.36
C LYS A 292 -8.69 10.60 29.35
N THR A 293 -8.05 9.65 30.05
CA THR A 293 -6.58 9.48 30.03
C THR A 293 -6.20 8.01 30.09
N PHE A 294 -5.07 7.67 29.48
CA PHE A 294 -4.55 6.31 29.42
C PHE A 294 -3.02 6.26 29.38
N LYS A 295 -2.46 5.11 29.73
CA LYS A 295 -1.05 4.77 29.48
C LYS A 295 -0.99 3.72 28.36
N VAL A 296 0.11 3.72 27.61
CA VAL A 296 0.40 2.67 26.63
C VAL A 296 1.53 1.80 27.16
N ALA A 297 1.26 0.51 27.24
CA ALA A 297 2.22 -0.54 27.55
C ALA A 297 2.50 -1.38 26.29
N TYR A 298 3.71 -1.89 26.15
CA TYR A 298 4.12 -2.66 24.99
C TYR A 298 5.04 -3.83 25.34
N SER A 299 5.12 -4.83 24.45
CA SER A 299 6.02 -5.97 24.59
C SER A 299 6.39 -6.59 23.25
N THR A 300 7.61 -7.16 23.18
CA THR A 300 8.07 -8.02 22.08
C THR A 300 7.84 -9.51 22.35
N THR A 301 7.50 -9.90 23.58
CA THR A 301 7.37 -11.31 24.00
C THR A 301 6.00 -11.65 24.62
N GLY A 302 5.18 -10.65 24.93
CA GLY A 302 3.91 -10.81 25.63
C GLY A 302 4.02 -11.19 27.11
N ARG A 303 5.24 -11.44 27.63
CA ARG A 303 5.48 -11.83 29.03
C ARG A 303 5.80 -10.66 29.94
N LYS A 304 6.72 -9.78 29.52
CA LYS A 304 7.08 -8.54 30.24
C LYS A 304 6.64 -7.34 29.41
N PHE A 305 5.81 -6.49 30.00
CA PHE A 305 5.39 -5.22 29.40
C PHE A 305 6.25 -4.07 29.95
N GLN A 306 6.49 -3.07 29.11
CA GLN A 306 7.11 -1.79 29.44
C GLN A 306 6.11 -0.68 29.11
N PHE A 307 6.11 0.43 29.85
CA PHE A 307 5.31 1.60 29.52
C PHE A 307 6.15 2.64 28.79
N ILE A 308 5.55 3.38 27.85
CA ILE A 308 6.19 4.55 27.23
C ILE A 308 6.53 5.54 28.35
N GLN A 309 7.78 5.98 28.44
CA GLN A 309 8.23 7.03 29.37
C GLN A 309 8.17 8.39 28.68
N GLY A 310 7.98 9.48 29.43
CA GLY A 310 8.00 10.83 28.87
C GLY A 310 9.40 11.40 28.73
N ALA A 311 9.68 12.14 27.65
CA ALA A 311 10.92 12.91 27.54
C ALA A 311 11.00 13.97 28.66
N GLY A 312 11.87 13.76 29.64
CA GLY A 312 12.14 14.70 30.75
C GLY A 312 11.36 14.47 32.04
N GLU A 313 10.41 13.52 32.08
CA GLU A 313 9.61 13.23 33.30
C GLU A 313 9.96 11.85 33.87
N SER A 314 10.09 11.76 35.20
CA SER A 314 10.38 10.50 35.90
C SER A 314 9.09 9.66 36.08
N GLY A 315 8.56 9.13 34.97
CA GLY A 315 7.40 8.24 34.98
C GLY A 315 6.80 7.94 33.61
N ASP A 316 5.81 7.04 33.60
CA ASP A 316 5.12 6.63 32.38
C ASP A 316 4.30 7.80 31.77
N LYS A 317 4.46 8.03 30.47
CA LYS A 317 3.71 9.02 29.69
C LYS A 317 2.21 8.75 29.81
N ILE A 318 1.46 9.74 30.29
CA ILE A 318 0.00 9.74 30.29
C ILE A 318 -0.49 10.43 29.01
N PHE A 319 -1.29 9.73 28.23
CA PHE A 319 -1.91 10.24 27.01
C PHE A 319 -3.30 10.81 27.28
N MET A 320 -3.59 11.94 26.66
CA MET A 320 -4.92 12.56 26.69
C MET A 320 -5.83 11.88 25.67
N GLY A 321 -6.93 11.33 26.16
CA GLY A 321 -7.97 10.67 25.35
C GLY A 321 -9.02 11.65 24.84
N ASN A 322 -10.25 11.14 24.77
CA ASN A 322 -11.41 11.81 24.19
C ASN A 322 -12.08 12.77 25.19
N VAL A 323 -12.83 13.73 24.65
CA VAL A 323 -13.67 14.68 25.39
C VAL A 323 -15.16 14.33 25.25
N ASP A 324 -15.50 13.52 24.24
CA ASP A 324 -16.86 13.14 23.85
C ASP A 324 -16.92 11.67 23.38
N ASN A 325 -18.08 11.24 22.87
CA ASN A 325 -18.34 9.87 22.40
C ASN A 325 -18.05 9.62 20.91
N SER A 326 -17.82 10.66 20.11
CA SER A 326 -17.81 10.61 18.65
C SER A 326 -16.51 11.14 18.02
N GLY A 327 -15.90 12.16 18.61
CA GLY A 327 -14.67 12.79 18.15
C GLY A 327 -13.50 11.83 18.19
N LEU A 328 -12.64 11.92 17.18
CA LEU A 328 -11.39 11.18 17.08
C LEU A 328 -10.28 11.92 17.82
N LYS A 329 -9.56 11.22 18.69
CA LYS A 329 -8.35 11.75 19.32
C LYS A 329 -7.13 10.96 18.81
N VAL A 330 -6.29 11.62 18.04
CA VAL A 330 -4.98 11.08 17.64
C VAL A 330 -3.97 11.37 18.76
N ASN A 331 -3.18 10.36 19.13
CA ASN A 331 -1.98 10.48 19.95
C ASN A 331 -0.83 9.79 19.21
N LEU A 332 0.13 10.57 18.71
CA LEU A 332 1.39 10.04 18.17
C LEU A 332 2.40 9.84 19.32
N PHE A 333 3.35 8.93 19.12
CA PHE A 333 4.43 8.66 20.07
C PHE A 333 5.69 9.44 19.68
N GLU A 334 6.36 10.02 20.68
CA GLU A 334 7.62 10.75 20.50
C GLU A 334 8.70 9.85 19.87
N THR A 335 8.78 8.59 20.35
CA THR A 335 9.64 7.53 19.82
C THR A 335 8.80 6.40 19.21
N PRO A 336 9.15 5.88 18.02
CA PRO A 336 8.44 4.76 17.41
C PRO A 336 8.75 3.44 18.14
N LEU A 337 7.73 2.60 18.36
CA LEU A 337 7.84 1.37 19.14
C LEU A 337 7.98 0.13 18.25
N GLU A 338 9.05 -0.67 18.43
CA GLU A 338 9.28 -1.91 17.67
C GLU A 338 8.77 -3.15 18.42
N VAL A 339 7.47 -3.46 18.26
CA VAL A 339 6.71 -4.27 19.21
C VAL A 339 5.76 -5.25 18.52
N GLN A 340 5.40 -6.34 19.21
CA GLN A 340 4.39 -7.29 18.75
C GLN A 340 3.08 -7.14 19.51
N TYR A 341 3.15 -6.84 20.80
CA TYR A 341 2.00 -6.67 21.67
C TYR A 341 1.91 -5.21 22.10
N VAL A 342 0.78 -4.58 21.79
CA VAL A 342 0.43 -3.23 22.28
C VAL A 342 -0.73 -3.39 23.25
N ARG A 343 -0.68 -2.70 24.39
CA ARG A 343 -1.71 -2.71 25.42
C ARG A 343 -2.06 -1.29 25.85
N LEU A 344 -3.30 -0.89 25.66
CA LEU A 344 -3.83 0.35 26.22
C LEU A 344 -4.36 0.08 27.63
N VAL A 345 -3.98 0.94 28.58
CA VAL A 345 -4.36 0.86 29.99
C VAL A 345 -5.09 2.15 30.38
N PRO A 346 -6.43 2.15 30.41
CA PRO A 346 -7.20 3.28 30.94
C PRO A 346 -6.79 3.69 32.35
N VAL A 347 -6.73 4.99 32.60
CA VAL A 347 -6.41 5.57 33.92
C VAL A 347 -7.58 6.41 34.44
N ILE A 348 -8.16 7.28 33.59
CA ILE A 348 -9.36 8.07 33.92
C ILE A 348 -10.38 7.91 32.79
N CYS A 349 -11.64 7.68 33.15
CA CYS A 349 -12.74 7.42 32.22
C CYS A 349 -13.98 8.26 32.57
N HIS A 350 -14.82 8.57 31.59
CA HIS A 350 -16.09 9.26 31.81
C HIS A 350 -17.26 8.25 31.86
N ARG A 351 -17.85 8.07 33.04
CA ARG A 351 -18.91 7.09 33.40
C ARG A 351 -18.49 5.62 33.27
N GLY A 352 -17.93 5.23 32.13
CA GLY A 352 -17.35 3.90 31.88
C GLY A 352 -16.07 4.00 31.06
N CYS A 353 -15.16 3.04 31.21
CA CYS A 353 -13.96 2.93 30.38
C CYS A 353 -14.31 2.28 29.04
N THR A 354 -14.94 3.09 28.17
CA THR A 354 -15.42 2.68 26.84
C THR A 354 -14.50 3.20 25.75
N LEU A 355 -14.14 2.33 24.80
CA LEU A 355 -13.13 2.62 23.78
C LEU A 355 -13.39 1.88 22.46
N ARG A 356 -13.28 2.65 21.37
CA ARG A 356 -12.94 2.21 20.01
C ARG A 356 -11.57 2.79 19.65
N PHE A 357 -10.71 2.05 18.94
CA PHE A 357 -9.39 2.56 18.56
C PHE A 357 -8.86 1.96 17.25
N GLU A 358 -7.85 2.64 16.68
CA GLU A 358 -7.01 2.16 15.58
C GLU A 358 -5.54 2.41 15.94
N LEU A 359 -4.65 1.47 15.62
CA LEU A 359 -3.21 1.60 15.84
C LEU A 359 -2.56 2.16 14.57
N LEU A 360 -1.67 3.13 14.72
CA LEU A 360 -0.92 3.73 13.61
C LEU A 360 0.51 3.18 13.58
N GLY A 361 1.04 2.90 12.39
CA GLY A 361 2.38 2.35 12.24
C GLY A 361 2.75 1.94 10.81
N CYS A 362 3.78 1.09 10.74
CA CYS A 362 4.23 0.39 9.55
C CYS A 362 4.85 -0.98 9.93
N GLU A 363 4.97 -1.89 8.97
CA GLU A 363 5.74 -3.13 9.16
C GLU A 363 7.24 -2.81 9.10
N LEU A 364 8.05 -3.37 10.01
CA LEU A 364 9.49 -3.04 10.14
C LEU A 364 10.25 -3.26 8.83
N ASN A 365 9.89 -4.32 8.12
CA ASN A 365 10.35 -4.63 6.77
C ASN A 365 9.11 -4.67 5.83
N GLY A 366 8.37 -3.56 5.80
CA GLY A 366 7.17 -3.41 4.98
C GLY A 366 7.48 -2.79 3.62
N LEU A 367 7.30 -3.54 2.54
CA LEU A 367 7.54 -3.14 1.14
C LEU A 367 6.56 -2.05 0.60
N LYS A 368 5.75 -1.47 1.49
CA LYS A 368 4.49 -0.77 1.22
C LYS A 368 4.62 0.56 0.45
N ASN A 369 5.75 1.25 0.56
CA ASN A 369 5.89 2.65 0.14
C ASN A 369 6.68 2.80 -1.17
N ASN A 370 6.16 2.29 -2.29
CA ASN A 370 6.68 2.50 -3.67
C ASN A 370 8.17 2.18 -3.93
N THR A 371 8.87 1.53 -2.99
CA THR A 371 10.29 1.14 -3.07
C THR A 371 10.62 0.20 -4.23
N ILE A 372 9.59 -0.37 -4.85
CA ILE A 372 9.63 -1.01 -6.17
C ILE A 372 9.02 -0.04 -7.18
N PRO A 373 9.83 0.68 -7.98
CA PRO A 373 9.35 1.49 -9.09
C PRO A 373 8.43 0.71 -10.03
N SER A 374 7.44 1.39 -10.61
CA SER A 374 6.44 0.76 -11.48
C SER A 374 7.00 0.06 -12.74
N LYS A 375 8.29 0.24 -13.07
CA LYS A 375 9.02 -0.48 -14.12
C LYS A 375 9.41 -1.92 -13.73
N GLN A 376 9.47 -2.23 -12.43
CA GLN A 376 9.85 -3.54 -11.89
C GLN A 376 8.67 -4.51 -11.72
N ILE A 377 7.44 -4.05 -11.96
CA ILE A 377 6.23 -4.89 -11.94
C ILE A 377 5.85 -5.18 -13.40
N THR A 378 5.91 -6.45 -13.80
CA THR A 378 5.64 -6.91 -15.18
C THR A 378 4.64 -8.07 -15.16
N ALA A 379 4.05 -8.42 -16.30
CA ALA A 379 3.11 -9.53 -16.39
C ALA A 379 3.14 -10.19 -17.78
N SER A 380 2.55 -11.38 -17.87
CA SER A 380 2.27 -12.11 -19.12
C SER A 380 1.44 -11.30 -20.12
N SER A 381 0.38 -10.64 -19.64
CA SER A 381 -0.57 -9.87 -20.44
C SER A 381 -1.23 -8.77 -19.59
N PHE A 382 -1.98 -7.85 -20.20
CA PHE A 382 -2.81 -6.89 -19.46
C PHE A 382 -4.04 -6.45 -20.26
N TYR A 383 -5.18 -6.29 -19.58
CA TYR A 383 -6.44 -5.93 -20.21
C TYR A 383 -6.55 -4.44 -20.51
N LYS A 384 -7.10 -4.11 -21.69
CA LYS A 384 -7.43 -2.74 -22.10
C LYS A 384 -8.94 -2.60 -22.33
N THR A 385 -9.63 -1.84 -21.48
CA THR A 385 -11.06 -1.57 -21.68
C THR A 385 -11.24 -0.74 -22.95
N TRP A 386 -12.10 -1.24 -23.86
CA TRP A 386 -12.32 -0.70 -25.21
C TRP A 386 -11.04 -0.49 -26.06
N GLY A 387 -9.94 -1.19 -25.73
CA GLY A 387 -8.65 -1.03 -26.41
C GLY A 387 -7.89 0.27 -26.10
N LEU A 388 -8.45 1.17 -25.27
CA LEU A 388 -7.90 2.49 -25.00
C LEU A 388 -6.80 2.44 -23.93
N SER A 389 -5.63 3.02 -24.24
CA SER A 389 -4.48 3.11 -23.32
C SER A 389 -4.81 3.82 -22.00
N ALA A 390 -5.77 4.76 -22.02
CA ALA A 390 -6.24 5.47 -20.83
C ALA A 390 -7.05 4.60 -19.85
N PHE A 391 -7.56 3.45 -20.30
CA PHE A 391 -8.42 2.54 -19.53
C PHE A 391 -7.80 1.13 -19.47
N SER A 392 -6.51 1.06 -19.13
CA SER A 392 -5.70 -0.15 -19.19
C SER A 392 -5.24 -0.61 -17.81
N TRP A 393 -5.45 -1.89 -17.50
CA TRP A 393 -5.18 -2.53 -16.21
C TRP A 393 -3.70 -2.99 -16.12
N TYR A 394 -2.79 -2.02 -16.25
CA TYR A 394 -1.35 -2.26 -16.30
C TYR A 394 -0.80 -2.95 -15.03
N PRO A 395 0.25 -3.80 -15.15
CA PRO A 395 0.89 -4.46 -14.01
C PRO A 395 1.33 -3.49 -12.89
N SER A 396 1.75 -2.27 -13.25
CA SER A 396 2.09 -1.18 -12.33
C SER A 396 0.99 -0.79 -11.33
N PHE A 397 -0.27 -1.10 -11.63
CA PHE A 397 -1.41 -0.83 -10.75
C PHE A 397 -1.73 -1.98 -9.77
N ALA A 398 -1.01 -3.11 -9.84
CA ALA A 398 -1.20 -4.26 -8.98
C ALA A 398 -0.78 -4.04 -7.50
N ARG A 399 -0.69 -2.81 -7.00
CA ARG A 399 -0.29 -2.52 -5.62
C ARG A 399 -1.48 -2.70 -4.67
N LEU A 400 -1.25 -3.25 -3.48
CA LEU A 400 -2.27 -3.38 -2.44
C LEU A 400 -2.87 -2.00 -2.08
N ASP A 401 -4.19 -1.97 -1.84
CA ASP A 401 -4.98 -0.76 -1.52
C ASP A 401 -4.88 0.41 -2.51
N ASN A 402 -4.36 0.17 -3.72
CA ASN A 402 -4.38 1.14 -4.80
C ASN A 402 -5.81 1.59 -5.10
N GLN A 403 -6.00 2.88 -5.42
CA GLN A 403 -7.28 3.58 -5.53
C GLN A 403 -7.50 4.17 -6.92
N GLY A 404 -8.77 4.30 -7.32
CA GLY A 404 -9.15 4.88 -8.63
C GLY A 404 -10.06 3.94 -9.43
N LYS A 405 -10.34 4.32 -10.69
CA LYS A 405 -11.21 3.53 -11.59
C LYS A 405 -10.51 2.31 -12.20
N PHE A 406 -9.18 2.38 -12.32
CA PHE A 406 -8.31 1.33 -12.87
C PHE A 406 -7.17 1.13 -11.88
N ASN A 407 -7.40 0.29 -10.88
CA ASN A 407 -6.60 0.26 -9.65
C ASN A 407 -5.95 -1.11 -9.36
N ALA A 408 -5.90 -2.00 -10.34
CA ALA A 408 -5.33 -3.33 -10.23
C ALA A 408 -4.65 -3.74 -11.54
N TRP A 409 -3.94 -4.87 -11.51
CA TRP A 409 -3.65 -5.61 -12.75
C TRP A 409 -4.80 -6.56 -13.06
N THR A 410 -5.14 -6.66 -14.35
CA THR A 410 -6.09 -7.63 -14.89
C THR A 410 -5.48 -8.25 -16.14
N ALA A 411 -5.43 -9.58 -16.20
CA ALA A 411 -4.91 -10.28 -17.38
C ALA A 411 -5.82 -10.07 -18.61
N GLN A 412 -5.22 -10.03 -19.79
CA GLN A 412 -5.96 -9.91 -21.06
C GLN A 412 -6.81 -11.16 -21.31
N THR A 413 -6.23 -12.33 -21.05
CA THR A 413 -6.83 -13.66 -21.17
C THR A 413 -7.02 -14.28 -19.78
N ASN A 414 -8.06 -15.11 -19.64
CA ASN A 414 -8.32 -15.88 -18.42
C ASN A 414 -7.74 -17.30 -18.58
N SER A 415 -6.41 -17.45 -18.51
CA SER A 415 -5.76 -18.77 -18.56
C SER A 415 -4.86 -19.01 -17.35
N ALA A 416 -4.63 -20.28 -17.00
CA ALA A 416 -3.70 -20.67 -15.93
C ALA A 416 -2.21 -20.49 -16.32
N SER A 417 -1.92 -19.91 -17.48
CA SER A 417 -0.57 -19.55 -17.94
C SER A 417 -0.23 -18.08 -17.70
N GLU A 418 -1.18 -17.28 -17.22
CA GLU A 418 -0.94 -15.89 -16.87
C GLU A 418 -0.06 -15.79 -15.61
N TRP A 419 0.74 -14.72 -15.51
CA TRP A 419 1.58 -14.45 -14.36
C TRP A 419 1.76 -12.95 -14.12
N LEU A 420 1.85 -12.58 -12.84
CA LEU A 420 2.29 -11.26 -12.40
C LEU A 420 3.67 -11.42 -11.76
N GLN A 421 4.66 -10.66 -12.24
CA GLN A 421 6.06 -10.70 -11.80
C GLN A 421 6.43 -9.39 -11.10
N ILE A 422 7.22 -9.52 -10.03
CA ILE A 422 7.79 -8.42 -9.27
C ILE A 422 9.31 -8.66 -9.18
N ASP A 423 10.11 -7.69 -9.65
CA ASP A 423 11.55 -7.59 -9.37
C ASP A 423 11.75 -6.79 -8.07
N LEU A 424 12.43 -7.38 -7.08
CA LEU A 424 12.75 -6.76 -5.80
C LEU A 424 14.02 -5.89 -5.86
N GLY A 425 14.69 -5.82 -7.01
CA GLY A 425 15.93 -5.07 -7.29
C GLY A 425 17.19 -5.78 -6.79
N SER A 426 17.15 -6.28 -5.55
CA SER A 426 18.15 -7.16 -4.95
C SER A 426 17.52 -8.50 -4.59
N GLN A 427 18.34 -9.52 -4.27
CA GLN A 427 17.83 -10.70 -3.56
C GLN A 427 17.34 -10.26 -2.17
N LYS A 428 16.15 -10.73 -1.75
CA LYS A 428 15.52 -10.46 -0.45
C LYS A 428 14.84 -11.71 0.10
N ARG A 429 14.62 -11.77 1.41
CA ARG A 429 13.94 -12.86 2.10
C ARG A 429 12.43 -12.64 2.11
N VAL A 430 11.71 -13.35 1.25
CA VAL A 430 10.25 -13.31 1.17
C VAL A 430 9.65 -14.23 2.23
N THR A 431 8.79 -13.69 3.08
CA THR A 431 8.13 -14.35 4.21
C THR A 431 6.64 -14.56 4.00
N GLY A 432 5.99 -13.76 3.15
CA GLY A 432 4.57 -13.90 2.85
C GLY A 432 4.12 -12.96 1.74
N ILE A 433 2.81 -12.99 1.49
CA ILE A 433 2.13 -12.28 0.41
C ILE A 433 0.73 -11.87 0.88
N ILE A 434 0.28 -10.67 0.48
CA ILE A 434 -1.11 -10.24 0.65
C ILE A 434 -1.71 -10.07 -0.73
N THR A 435 -2.89 -10.63 -0.99
CA THR A 435 -3.64 -10.42 -2.23
C THR A 435 -4.98 -9.72 -1.95
N GLN A 436 -5.48 -8.99 -2.94
CA GLN A 436 -6.73 -8.24 -2.91
C GLN A 436 -7.32 -8.23 -4.34
N GLY A 437 -8.65 -8.33 -4.47
CA GLY A 437 -9.32 -8.24 -5.77
C GLY A 437 -9.45 -6.81 -6.30
N ALA A 438 -10.36 -6.60 -7.24
CA ALA A 438 -10.86 -5.28 -7.63
C ALA A 438 -12.31 -5.35 -8.16
N ARG A 439 -12.85 -4.20 -8.56
CA ARG A 439 -14.22 -4.07 -9.06
C ARG A 439 -14.24 -3.20 -10.32
N ASP A 440 -14.75 -3.75 -11.42
CA ASP A 440 -14.80 -3.10 -12.73
C ASP A 440 -16.24 -2.98 -13.21
N PHE A 441 -16.68 -1.76 -13.56
CA PHE A 441 -18.07 -1.41 -13.91
C PHE A 441 -19.17 -2.09 -13.06
N GLY A 442 -18.91 -2.26 -11.77
CA GLY A 442 -19.83 -2.89 -10.81
C GLY A 442 -19.61 -4.39 -10.57
N HIS A 443 -18.91 -5.09 -11.47
CA HIS A 443 -18.59 -6.51 -11.36
C HIS A 443 -17.37 -6.75 -10.45
N ILE A 444 -17.49 -7.71 -9.53
CA ILE A 444 -16.43 -8.14 -8.61
C ILE A 444 -15.50 -9.12 -9.34
N GLN A 445 -14.19 -8.87 -9.30
CA GLN A 445 -13.15 -9.68 -9.94
C GLN A 445 -12.01 -9.95 -8.95
N TYR A 446 -11.57 -11.20 -8.83
CA TYR A 446 -10.49 -11.58 -7.90
C TYR A 446 -9.91 -12.96 -8.24
N VAL A 447 -8.66 -13.19 -7.82
CA VAL A 447 -8.03 -14.52 -7.83
C VAL A 447 -8.36 -15.27 -6.54
N ALA A 448 -8.99 -16.43 -6.68
CA ALA A 448 -9.49 -17.28 -5.59
C ALA A 448 -8.47 -18.35 -5.15
N ALA A 449 -7.54 -18.74 -6.03
CA ALA A 449 -6.39 -19.59 -5.69
C ALA A 449 -5.21 -19.30 -6.63
N TYR A 450 -3.99 -19.39 -6.11
CA TYR A 450 -2.76 -19.14 -6.88
C TYR A 450 -1.58 -20.00 -6.38
N LYS A 451 -0.58 -20.22 -7.25
CA LYS A 451 0.75 -20.70 -6.87
C LYS A 451 1.74 -19.52 -6.85
N VAL A 452 2.90 -19.74 -6.25
CA VAL A 452 4.01 -18.78 -6.24
C VAL A 452 5.24 -19.45 -6.83
N ALA A 453 5.94 -18.76 -7.73
CA ALA A 453 7.24 -19.16 -8.24
C ALA A 453 8.27 -18.05 -8.01
N TYR A 454 9.55 -18.42 -7.88
CA TYR A 454 10.62 -17.47 -7.57
C TYR A 454 11.94 -17.84 -8.24
N GLY A 455 12.84 -16.87 -8.35
CA GLY A 455 14.18 -17.03 -8.92
C GLY A 455 15.03 -15.77 -8.76
N ASP A 456 16.31 -15.84 -9.11
CA ASP A 456 17.26 -14.72 -8.97
C ASP A 456 17.70 -14.10 -10.30
N ASP A 457 17.53 -14.81 -11.41
CA ASP A 457 17.89 -14.38 -12.77
C ASP A 457 16.69 -13.91 -13.62
N GLY A 458 15.45 -14.21 -13.19
CA GLY A 458 14.22 -13.94 -13.94
C GLY A 458 13.93 -14.91 -15.09
N VAL A 459 14.78 -15.94 -15.27
CA VAL A 459 14.72 -16.92 -16.37
C VAL A 459 14.42 -18.32 -15.83
N ASN A 460 15.09 -18.73 -14.75
CA ASN A 460 14.86 -19.99 -14.06
C ASN A 460 13.88 -19.79 -12.90
N TRP A 461 12.83 -20.62 -12.86
CA TRP A 461 11.71 -20.45 -11.94
C TRP A 461 11.48 -21.70 -11.09
N THR A 462 11.59 -21.55 -9.77
CA THR A 462 11.27 -22.58 -8.79
C THR A 462 9.87 -22.33 -8.25
N GLU A 463 8.93 -23.26 -8.45
CA GLU A 463 7.62 -23.20 -7.77
C GLU A 463 7.75 -23.54 -6.28
N TYR A 464 7.15 -22.72 -5.42
CA TYR A 464 7.17 -22.91 -3.96
C TYR A 464 6.45 -24.20 -3.54
N ARG A 465 7.03 -24.90 -2.55
CA ARG A 465 6.54 -26.16 -1.97
C ARG A 465 6.65 -26.10 -0.45
N ASP A 466 5.77 -26.80 0.25
CA ASP A 466 5.89 -26.98 1.70
C ASP A 466 6.97 -28.04 2.04
N GLN A 467 7.35 -28.17 3.32
CA GLN A 467 8.38 -29.13 3.73
C GLN A 467 7.95 -30.58 3.41
N GLY A 468 8.73 -31.26 2.56
CA GLY A 468 8.47 -32.64 2.12
C GLY A 468 7.40 -32.79 1.02
N ALA A 469 6.81 -31.70 0.52
CA ALA A 469 5.83 -31.76 -0.57
C ALA A 469 6.48 -31.94 -1.94
N VAL A 470 6.03 -32.93 -2.71
CA VAL A 470 6.45 -33.14 -4.10
C VAL A 470 5.80 -32.11 -5.04
N GLU A 471 4.51 -31.83 -4.84
CA GLU A 471 3.73 -30.85 -5.60
C GLU A 471 3.92 -29.41 -5.11
N SER A 472 3.65 -28.44 -5.98
CA SER A 472 3.71 -27.01 -5.65
C SER A 472 2.46 -26.50 -4.94
N LYS A 473 2.68 -25.71 -3.89
CA LYS A 473 1.65 -25.24 -2.96
C LYS A 473 0.67 -24.30 -3.66
N ILE A 474 -0.61 -24.66 -3.60
CA ILE A 474 -1.71 -23.77 -3.95
C ILE A 474 -2.13 -22.99 -2.70
N PHE A 475 -2.09 -21.67 -2.80
CA PHE A 475 -2.52 -20.74 -1.75
C PHE A 475 -3.99 -20.34 -1.97
N PRO A 476 -4.82 -20.34 -0.91
CA PRO A 476 -6.18 -19.81 -0.99
C PRO A 476 -6.13 -18.29 -1.10
N GLY A 477 -6.73 -17.75 -2.17
CA GLY A 477 -6.79 -16.32 -2.47
C GLY A 477 -8.00 -15.62 -1.84
N ASN A 478 -8.49 -14.62 -2.53
CA ASN A 478 -9.59 -13.76 -2.07
C ASN A 478 -10.96 -14.41 -2.29
N MET A 479 -11.97 -13.86 -1.62
CA MET A 479 -13.39 -14.24 -1.78
C MET A 479 -14.26 -13.04 -2.22
N ASP A 480 -13.67 -11.84 -2.35
CA ASP A 480 -14.33 -10.60 -2.73
C ASP A 480 -13.31 -9.62 -3.38
N ASN A 481 -13.74 -8.39 -3.68
CA ASN A 481 -12.93 -7.37 -4.35
C ASN A 481 -11.99 -6.53 -3.46
N ASN A 482 -12.17 -6.48 -2.14
CA ASN A 482 -11.54 -5.47 -1.28
C ASN A 482 -10.89 -6.01 0.00
N SER A 483 -11.37 -7.11 0.57
CA SER A 483 -10.78 -7.74 1.75
C SER A 483 -9.39 -8.28 1.43
N HIS A 484 -8.43 -8.02 2.32
CA HIS A 484 -7.07 -8.55 2.21
C HIS A 484 -7.04 -10.04 2.51
N LYS A 485 -6.39 -10.83 1.66
CA LYS A 485 -6.00 -12.21 1.97
C LYS A 485 -4.50 -12.26 2.21
N LYS A 486 -4.10 -12.38 3.48
CA LYS A 486 -2.70 -12.56 3.88
C LYS A 486 -2.38 -14.06 3.97
N ASN A 487 -1.39 -14.50 3.20
CA ASN A 487 -0.82 -15.85 3.26
C ASN A 487 0.67 -15.76 3.62
N MET A 488 1.14 -16.69 4.44
CA MET A 488 2.55 -16.76 4.85
C MET A 488 3.22 -17.98 4.23
N PHE A 489 4.50 -17.86 3.92
CA PHE A 489 5.34 -18.99 3.54
C PHE A 489 5.85 -19.65 4.83
N GLU A 490 5.63 -20.96 4.96
CA GLU A 490 6.13 -21.75 6.09
C GLU A 490 7.67 -21.79 6.10
N VAL A 491 8.27 -21.82 4.90
CA VAL A 491 9.71 -21.65 4.70
C VAL A 491 9.96 -20.33 3.96
N PRO A 492 10.43 -19.27 4.65
CA PRO A 492 10.83 -18.03 3.98
C PRO A 492 12.01 -18.25 3.02
N PHE A 493 11.81 -17.94 1.74
CA PHE A 493 12.79 -18.15 0.69
C PHE A 493 13.55 -16.85 0.35
N LEU A 494 14.76 -17.00 -0.20
CA LEU A 494 15.50 -15.89 -0.83
C LEU A 494 15.15 -15.85 -2.32
N ALA A 495 14.88 -14.66 -2.84
CA ALA A 495 14.69 -14.41 -4.27
C ALA A 495 14.89 -12.94 -4.61
N ARG A 496 15.32 -12.64 -5.83
CA ARG A 496 15.17 -11.31 -6.45
C ARG A 496 13.84 -11.15 -7.18
N PHE A 497 13.37 -12.19 -7.87
CA PHE A 497 12.15 -12.15 -8.66
C PHE A 497 11.09 -13.10 -8.10
N VAL A 498 9.85 -12.62 -8.02
CA VAL A 498 8.68 -13.39 -7.57
C VAL A 498 7.58 -13.33 -8.62
N ARG A 499 6.99 -14.47 -8.95
CA ARG A 499 5.81 -14.62 -9.82
C ARG A 499 4.62 -15.17 -9.05
N ILE A 500 3.47 -14.53 -9.22
CA ILE A 500 2.16 -15.02 -8.79
C ILE A 500 1.51 -15.70 -10.00
N LEU A 501 1.09 -16.96 -9.84
CA LEU A 501 0.52 -17.80 -10.89
C LEU A 501 -0.95 -18.14 -10.57
N PRO A 502 -1.95 -17.45 -11.15
CA PRO A 502 -3.36 -17.67 -10.85
C PRO A 502 -3.86 -19.05 -11.31
N VAL A 503 -4.49 -19.79 -10.40
CA VAL A 503 -5.02 -21.15 -10.65
C VAL A 503 -6.56 -21.15 -10.70
N ALA A 504 -7.21 -20.32 -9.88
CA ALA A 504 -8.66 -20.12 -9.91
C ALA A 504 -9.01 -18.65 -9.65
N TRP A 505 -10.06 -18.15 -10.28
CA TRP A 505 -10.48 -16.75 -10.23
C TRP A 505 -11.98 -16.60 -10.45
N HIS A 506 -12.52 -15.44 -10.07
CA HIS A 506 -13.92 -15.06 -10.25
C HIS A 506 -14.04 -13.94 -11.30
N ASN A 507 -14.85 -14.15 -12.34
CA ASN A 507 -15.01 -13.31 -13.54
C ASN A 507 -13.73 -13.09 -14.38
N ARG A 508 -12.68 -12.51 -13.80
CA ARG A 508 -11.37 -12.30 -14.45
C ARG A 508 -10.23 -12.50 -13.46
N ILE A 509 -9.06 -12.85 -14.01
CA ILE A 509 -7.79 -12.79 -13.29
C ILE A 509 -7.48 -11.33 -13.01
N THR A 510 -7.78 -10.87 -11.79
CA THR A 510 -7.57 -9.49 -11.35
C THR A 510 -6.95 -9.49 -9.94
N LEU A 511 -5.84 -8.77 -9.77
CA LEU A 511 -5.03 -8.74 -8.56
C LEU A 511 -4.47 -7.35 -8.22
N ARG A 512 -4.59 -7.02 -6.94
CA ARG A 512 -3.69 -6.16 -6.18
C ARG A 512 -2.89 -7.06 -5.22
N VAL A 513 -1.63 -6.77 -5.00
CA VAL A 513 -0.69 -7.61 -4.24
C VAL A 513 0.29 -6.76 -3.42
N GLU A 514 0.75 -7.32 -2.30
CA GLU A 514 1.90 -6.87 -1.53
C GLU A 514 2.80 -8.06 -1.17
N LEU A 515 4.12 -7.88 -1.19
CA LEU A 515 5.08 -8.90 -0.74
C LEU A 515 5.67 -8.51 0.62
N LEU A 516 5.80 -9.50 1.50
CA LEU A 516 6.23 -9.29 2.89
C LEU A 516 7.61 -9.93 3.07
N GLY A 517 8.64 -9.17 3.38
CA GLY A 517 10.01 -9.68 3.43
C GLY A 517 11.06 -8.64 3.80
N CYS A 518 12.31 -9.09 3.97
CA CYS A 518 13.47 -8.25 4.25
C CYS A 518 14.59 -8.46 3.24
#